data_AF-A0A7G7KRL3-F1
#
_entry.id   AF-A0A7G7KRL3-F1
#
_cell.length_a   1.000
_cell.length_b   1.000
_cell.length_c   1.000
_cell.angle_alpha   90.00
_cell.angle_beta   90.00
_cell.angle_gamma   90.00
#
_symmetry.space_group_name_H-M   'P 1'
#
loop_
_entity.id
_entity.type
_entity.pdbx_description
1 polymer ?
#
loop_
_entity_poly.entity_id
_entity_poly.type
_entity_poly.pdbx_seq_one_letter_code
_entity_poly.pdbx_strand_id
1 'polypeptide(L)'
;MAAAPFPSRVLVLLALLSGTTGVSAAQEVTLVPQQPIEQADASLRTQGWEPAKDLAPEPMDRQLAGNRLQSLSACSGTGQGFCRYDYQRGVETLAVITVPGPAAHGLVLQWIQGR
;
A
#
# COMPACT_ATOMS: atom_id res chain seq x y z
N MET A 1 9.77 -78.70 -0.93
CA MET A 1 10.82 -77.91 -1.64
C MET A 1 10.14 -76.59 -2.00
N ALA A 2 10.54 -75.37 -1.64
CA ALA A 2 11.58 -74.81 -0.78
C ALA A 2 11.09 -73.39 -0.35
N ALA A 3 11.72 -72.81 0.67
CA ALA A 3 11.38 -71.53 1.31
C ALA A 3 11.95 -70.28 0.59
N ALA A 4 11.32 -69.11 0.86
CA ALA A 4 11.78 -67.69 1.00
C ALA A 4 13.03 -67.17 0.21
N PRO A 5 13.20 -65.86 -0.11
CA PRO A 5 12.84 -64.71 0.75
C PRO A 5 12.42 -63.36 0.09
N PHE A 6 11.77 -62.50 0.88
CA PHE A 6 11.75 -61.03 0.71
C PHE A 6 13.13 -60.47 1.09
N PRO A 7 13.66 -59.44 0.41
CA PRO A 7 13.38 -58.05 0.80
C PRO A 7 13.38 -57.08 -0.41
N SER A 8 12.69 -55.95 -0.38
CA SER A 8 13.33 -54.71 0.04
C SER A 8 12.28 -53.61 0.21
N ARG A 9 11.91 -53.37 1.46
CA ARG A 9 11.46 -52.05 1.90
C ARG A 9 12.69 -51.16 1.94
N VAL A 10 12.88 -50.27 0.97
CA VAL A 10 13.47 -48.91 1.11
C VAL A 10 13.30 -48.26 -0.26
N LEU A 11 12.14 -47.64 -0.52
CA LEU A 11 12.07 -46.57 -1.51
C LEU A 11 12.07 -45.25 -0.73
N VAL A 12 13.30 -44.83 -0.47
CA VAL A 12 13.78 -43.48 -0.20
C VAL A 12 12.72 -42.38 -0.42
N LEU A 13 12.06 -41.97 0.67
CA LEU A 13 11.34 -40.70 0.78
C LEU A 13 12.36 -39.57 0.97
N LEU A 14 13.08 -39.18 -0.09
CA LEU A 14 13.87 -37.95 -0.11
C LEU A 14 13.29 -36.94 -1.09
N ALA A 15 13.33 -35.67 -0.66
CA ALA A 15 13.06 -34.44 -1.40
C ALA A 15 11.64 -33.83 -1.28
N LEU A 16 11.21 -33.55 -0.05
CA LEU A 16 10.28 -32.45 0.25
C LEU A 16 11.05 -31.33 0.98
N LEU A 17 12.06 -30.75 0.31
CA LEU A 17 12.78 -29.56 0.75
C LEU A 17 12.91 -28.58 -0.43
N SER A 18 11.84 -28.43 -1.22
CA SER A 18 11.69 -27.29 -2.11
C SER A 18 11.24 -26.11 -1.27
N GLY A 19 12.19 -25.47 -0.59
CA GLY A 19 11.96 -24.18 0.05
C GLY A 19 11.50 -23.19 -0.99
N THR A 20 10.22 -22.85 -0.99
CA THR A 20 9.70 -21.72 -1.74
C THR A 20 10.23 -20.46 -1.06
N THR A 21 11.39 -19.98 -1.51
CA THR A 21 11.73 -18.57 -1.30
C THR A 21 10.70 -17.76 -2.09
N GLY A 22 9.55 -17.50 -1.46
CA GLY A 22 8.56 -16.60 -1.98
C GLY A 22 9.18 -15.21 -2.03
N VAL A 23 9.73 -14.84 -3.20
CA VAL A 23 9.91 -13.44 -3.54
C VAL A 23 8.50 -12.87 -3.57
N SER A 24 8.10 -12.23 -2.47
CA SER A 24 6.86 -11.48 -2.43
C SER A 24 7.04 -10.35 -3.44
N ALA A 25 6.41 -10.48 -4.62
CA ALA A 25 6.36 -9.40 -5.59
C ALA A 25 5.72 -8.21 -4.87
N ALA A 26 6.45 -7.12 -4.73
CA ALA A 26 5.91 -5.89 -4.20
C ALA A 26 4.66 -5.56 -5.03
N GLN A 27 3.50 -5.55 -4.39
CA GLN A 27 2.25 -5.23 -5.06
C GLN A 27 2.31 -3.76 -5.44
N GLU A 28 2.48 -3.53 -6.74
CA GLU A 28 2.65 -2.20 -7.33
C GLU A 28 1.41 -1.35 -7.07
N VAL A 29 1.62 -0.18 -6.48
CA VAL A 29 0.56 0.80 -6.21
C VAL A 29 0.09 1.39 -7.53
N THR A 30 -1.19 1.21 -7.85
CA THR A 30 -1.77 1.78 -9.07
C THR A 30 -2.41 3.14 -8.76
N LEU A 31 -1.69 4.21 -9.11
CA LEU A 31 -2.14 5.60 -9.06
C LEU A 31 -1.88 6.30 -10.40
N VAL A 32 -2.74 7.23 -10.77
CA VAL A 32 -2.61 8.04 -12.00
C VAL A 32 -2.31 9.49 -11.59
N PRO A 33 -1.25 10.11 -12.15
CA PRO A 33 -1.02 11.54 -11.96
C PRO A 33 -2.24 12.36 -12.38
N GLN A 34 -2.48 13.48 -11.71
CA GLN A 34 -3.59 14.41 -11.93
C GLN A 34 -4.99 13.85 -11.64
N GLN A 35 -5.14 12.62 -11.14
CA GLN A 35 -6.45 12.17 -10.68
C GLN A 35 -6.85 12.86 -9.35
N PRO A 36 -8.14 13.09 -9.09
CA PRO A 36 -8.62 13.59 -7.80
C PRO A 36 -8.23 12.66 -6.65
N ILE A 37 -7.84 13.23 -5.51
CA ILE A 37 -7.41 12.49 -4.33
C ILE A 37 -8.51 11.59 -3.77
N GLU A 38 -9.78 11.95 -3.91
CA GLU A 38 -10.91 11.12 -3.48
C GLU A 38 -11.04 9.85 -4.35
N GLN A 39 -10.70 9.94 -5.63
CA GLN A 39 -10.65 8.78 -6.53
C GLN A 39 -9.42 7.91 -6.24
N ALA A 40 -8.28 8.54 -5.92
CA ALA A 40 -7.10 7.83 -5.45
C ALA A 40 -7.36 7.08 -4.15
N ASP A 41 -7.99 7.72 -3.16
CA ASP A 41 -8.38 7.10 -1.91
C ASP A 41 -9.24 5.85 -2.14
N ALA A 42 -10.30 5.98 -2.94
CA ALA A 42 -11.16 4.84 -3.26
C ALA A 42 -10.39 3.68 -3.91
N SER A 43 -9.50 3.97 -4.87
CA SER A 43 -8.65 2.96 -5.52
C SER A 43 -7.65 2.31 -4.57
N LEU A 44 -7.05 3.09 -3.66
CA LEU A 44 -6.08 2.58 -2.69
C LEU A 44 -6.77 1.63 -1.68
N ARG A 45 -7.99 1.97 -1.25
CA ARG A 45 -8.77 1.11 -0.37
C ARG A 45 -9.14 -0.23 -1.00
N THR A 46 -9.45 -0.27 -2.30
CA THR A 46 -9.67 -1.56 -2.99
C THR A 46 -8.39 -2.37 -3.18
N GLN A 47 -7.23 -1.72 -3.17
CA GLN A 47 -5.90 -2.34 -3.18
C GLN A 47 -5.41 -2.76 -1.77
N GLY A 48 -6.25 -2.62 -0.75
CA GLY A 48 -5.95 -3.01 0.63
C GLY A 48 -5.12 -2.01 1.43
N TRP A 49 -4.96 -0.78 0.94
CA TRP A 49 -4.38 0.31 1.71
C TRP A 49 -5.44 0.95 2.60
N GLU A 50 -5.08 1.19 3.86
CA GLU A 50 -5.93 1.92 4.80
C GLU A 50 -5.26 3.24 5.18
N PRO A 51 -6.01 4.29 5.55
CA PRO A 51 -5.44 5.49 6.16
C PRO A 51 -4.49 5.11 7.31
N ALA A 52 -3.35 5.79 7.38
CA ALA A 52 -2.43 5.60 8.50
C ALA A 52 -3.13 5.93 9.83
N LYS A 53 -2.73 5.24 10.89
CA LYS A 53 -3.28 5.46 12.24
C LYS A 53 -2.69 6.74 12.86
N ASP A 54 -3.40 7.27 13.84
CA ASP A 54 -2.95 8.38 14.69
C ASP A 54 -2.60 9.67 13.92
N LEU A 55 -3.17 9.84 12.72
CA LEU A 55 -3.10 11.09 11.97
C LEU A 55 -3.94 12.16 12.69
N ALA A 56 -3.29 13.28 13.00
CA ALA A 56 -3.89 14.44 13.64
C ALA A 56 -3.58 15.72 12.83
N PRO A 57 -4.15 15.86 11.61
CA PRO A 57 -3.96 17.07 10.81
C PRO A 57 -4.57 18.28 11.53
N GLU A 58 -3.90 19.43 11.43
CA GLU A 58 -4.39 20.67 12.05
C GLU A 58 -5.68 21.16 11.37
N PRO A 59 -6.51 21.98 12.04
CA PRO A 59 -7.70 22.56 11.43
C PRO A 59 -7.42 23.31 10.12
N MET A 60 -6.27 23.98 10.03
CA MET A 60 -5.84 24.68 8.82
C MET A 60 -5.52 23.70 7.67
N ASP A 61 -4.95 22.53 7.96
CA ASP A 61 -4.69 21.51 6.93
C ASP A 61 -6.00 21.00 6.34
N ARG A 62 -7.01 20.77 7.18
CA ARG A 62 -8.36 20.39 6.74
C ARG A 62 -8.98 21.44 5.82
N GLN A 63 -8.82 22.72 6.17
CA GLN A 63 -9.31 23.82 5.35
C GLN A 63 -8.60 23.88 4.00
N LEU A 64 -7.26 23.74 3.99
CA LEU A 64 -6.45 23.77 2.77
C LEU A 64 -6.72 22.56 1.86
N ALA A 65 -6.93 21.38 2.43
CA ALA A 65 -7.21 20.16 1.68
C ALA A 65 -8.58 20.19 0.99
N GLY A 66 -9.55 20.95 1.51
CA GLY A 66 -10.89 21.07 0.93
C GLY A 66 -11.74 19.80 1.01
N ASN A 67 -11.28 18.75 1.70
CA ASN A 67 -11.94 17.46 1.81
C ASN A 67 -11.86 16.89 3.24
N ARG A 68 -12.49 15.72 3.44
CA ARG A 68 -12.58 15.05 4.76
C ARG A 68 -11.92 13.68 4.78
N LEU A 69 -10.99 13.39 3.88
CA LEU A 69 -10.32 12.10 3.83
C LEU A 69 -9.58 11.83 5.14
N GLN A 70 -9.70 10.61 5.67
CA GLN A 70 -9.05 10.24 6.93
C GLN A 70 -7.54 10.10 6.80
N SER A 71 -7.06 9.85 5.58
CA SER A 71 -5.65 9.75 5.24
C SER A 71 -4.92 11.10 5.25
N LEU A 72 -5.62 12.23 5.39
CA LEU A 72 -4.97 13.54 5.43
C LEU A 72 -3.98 13.61 6.61
N SER A 73 -2.72 13.86 6.28
CA SER A 73 -1.60 13.95 7.22
C SER A 73 -1.27 15.40 7.54
N ALA A 74 -0.94 16.20 6.52
CA ALA A 74 -0.64 17.62 6.65
C ALA A 74 -0.74 18.33 5.30
N CYS A 75 -0.88 19.65 5.31
CA CYS A 75 -0.73 20.50 4.13
C CYS A 75 0.40 21.52 4.32
N SER A 76 1.03 21.91 3.22
CA SER A 76 2.03 22.98 3.24
C SER A 76 1.36 24.33 3.46
N GLY A 77 1.69 24.98 4.57
CA GLY A 77 1.25 26.33 4.91
C GLY A 77 1.91 27.46 4.10
N THR A 78 2.81 27.16 3.15
CA THR A 78 3.56 28.19 2.39
C THR A 78 2.78 28.75 1.19
N GLY A 79 1.48 28.45 1.06
CA GLY A 79 0.62 28.94 -0.02
C GLY A 79 0.75 28.21 -1.36
N GLN A 80 1.61 27.19 -1.46
CA GLN A 80 1.72 26.36 -2.67
C GLN A 80 0.64 25.25 -2.74
N GLY A 81 -0.09 25.03 -1.64
CA GLY A 81 -1.28 24.17 -1.59
C GLY A 81 -1.00 22.67 -1.74
N PHE A 82 0.22 22.23 -1.44
CA PHE A 82 0.52 20.81 -1.37
C PHE A 82 -0.15 20.19 -0.15
N CYS A 83 -0.72 19.00 -0.30
CA CYS A 83 -1.20 18.20 0.82
C CYS A 83 -0.65 16.78 0.73
N ARG A 84 -0.39 16.17 1.88
CA ARG A 84 0.10 14.81 2.03
C ARG A 84 -0.99 13.94 2.63
N TYR A 85 -1.15 12.76 2.05
CA TYR A 85 -2.08 11.72 2.52
C TYR A 85 -1.30 10.45 2.79
N ASP A 86 -1.40 9.93 4.01
CA ASP A 86 -0.64 8.77 4.46
C ASP A 86 -1.52 7.53 4.59
N TYR A 87 -1.01 6.42 4.07
CA TYR A 87 -1.65 5.12 4.03
C TYR A 87 -0.69 4.04 4.53
N GLN A 88 -1.26 2.91 4.96
CA GLN A 88 -0.54 1.74 5.42
C GLN A 88 -1.18 0.44 4.91
N ARG A 89 -0.35 -0.58 4.66
CA ARG A 89 -0.78 -1.93 4.31
C ARG A 89 0.18 -2.94 4.92
N GLY A 90 -0.21 -3.54 6.04
CA GLY A 90 0.71 -4.37 6.82
C GLY A 90 1.88 -3.53 7.35
N VAL A 91 3.09 -3.85 6.92
CA VAL A 91 4.32 -3.09 7.24
C VAL A 91 4.63 -2.01 6.19
N GLU A 92 3.97 -2.05 5.04
CA GLU A 92 4.21 -1.08 3.97
C GLU A 92 3.52 0.24 4.28
N THR A 93 4.15 1.34 3.86
CA THR A 93 3.60 2.70 3.97
C THR A 93 3.52 3.33 2.59
N LEU A 94 2.58 4.25 2.42
CA LEU A 94 2.40 5.00 1.18
C LEU A 94 2.04 6.44 1.50
N ALA A 95 2.82 7.38 1.00
CA ALA A 95 2.52 8.80 1.05
C ALA A 95 2.09 9.28 -0.34
N VAL A 96 0.91 9.87 -0.46
CA VAL A 96 0.41 10.51 -1.68
C VAL A 96 0.49 12.01 -1.51
N ILE A 97 1.15 12.69 -2.44
CA ILE A 97 1.30 14.14 -2.45
C ILE A 97 0.41 14.72 -3.53
N THR A 98 -0.39 15.72 -3.18
CA THR A 98 -1.29 16.42 -4.09
C THR A 98 -0.89 17.87 -4.29
N VAL A 99 -1.39 18.47 -5.38
CA VAL A 99 -1.41 19.92 -5.64
C VAL A 99 -2.85 20.42 -5.71
N PRO A 100 -3.12 21.73 -5.63
CA PRO A 100 -4.45 22.27 -5.83
C PRO A 100 -4.98 22.00 -7.24
N GLY A 101 -6.22 21.53 -7.34
CA GLY A 101 -6.95 21.37 -8.58
C GLY A 101 -8.18 22.29 -8.68
N PRO A 102 -8.98 22.11 -9.75
CA PRO A 102 -10.26 22.80 -9.88
C PRO A 102 -11.16 22.57 -8.66
N ALA A 103 -11.89 23.63 -8.26
CA ALA A 103 -12.78 23.61 -7.10
C ALA A 103 -12.11 23.16 -5.77
N ALA A 104 -10.80 23.38 -5.64
CA ALA A 104 -10.00 23.03 -4.46
C ALA A 104 -9.94 21.53 -4.14
N HIS A 105 -10.23 20.65 -5.12
CA HIS A 105 -9.92 19.23 -4.99
C HIS A 105 -8.41 19.02 -5.17
N GLY A 106 -7.80 18.23 -4.29
CA GLY A 106 -6.39 17.85 -4.44
C GLY A 106 -6.21 16.91 -5.63
N LEU A 107 -5.26 17.21 -6.52
CA LEU A 107 -4.87 16.33 -7.62
C LEU A 107 -3.57 15.62 -7.29
N VAL A 108 -3.50 14.31 -7.52
CA VAL A 108 -2.30 13.51 -7.29
C VAL A 108 -1.15 14.08 -8.11
N LEU A 109 -0.06 14.44 -7.44
CA LEU A 109 1.20 14.83 -8.08
C LEU A 109 2.15 13.65 -8.16
N GLN A 110 2.37 13.00 -7.02
CA GLN A 110 3.33 11.90 -6.87
C GLN A 110 2.98 11.06 -5.65
N TRP A 111 3.62 9.90 -5.53
CA TRP A 111 3.51 9.04 -4.37
C TRP A 111 4.84 8.36 -4.06
N ILE A 112 5.02 8.02 -2.79
CA ILE A 112 6.24 7.40 -2.26
C ILE A 112 5.81 6.19 -1.44
N GLN A 113 6.27 4.99 -1.83
CA GLN A 113 6.02 3.76 -1.10
C GLN A 113 7.24 3.39 -0.24
N GLY A 114 7.01 3.09 1.03
CA GLY A 114 8.01 2.65 2.00
C GLY A 114 7.74 1.24 2.54
N ARG A 115 8.71 0.70 3.28
CA ARG A 115 8.64 -0.59 4.00
C ARG A 115 9.10 -0.41 5.44
#